data_AF-A0A6C0H0T9-F1
#
_entry.id   AF-A0A6C0H0T9-F1
#
_cell.length_a   1.000
_cell.length_b   1.000
_cell.length_c   1.000
_cell.angle_alpha   90.00
_cell.angle_beta   90.00
_cell.angle_gamma   90.00
#
_symmetry.space_group_name_H-M   'P 1'
#
loop_
_entity.id
_entity.type
_entity.pdbx_description
1 polymer ?
#
loop_
_entity_poly.entity_id
_entity_poly.type
_entity_poly.pdbx_seq_one_letter_code
_entity_poly.pdbx_strand_id
1 'polypeptide(L)'
;MDSVFIFLQNNIFQLIPIFIAIYLVLYIINFDLLLMISILIFLLYFGYIYYININDTQKMITKKEVESFDNKLPSIINKYDDIVKFLYYISDFKQYNEQIYDNLIININDFLTLIEDYPILNNEGKRKQSQDVMFDVKLKILDGFSSFIYSFNNSPILESKLNESVEKLNNILNNYLIKLDIHIDNITSFNNLDYTINNYL
;
A
#
# COMPACT_ATOMS: atom_id res chain seq x y z
N MET A 1 47.57 -5.83 -1.29
CA MET A 1 47.54 -5.64 0.18
C MET A 1 48.69 -4.77 0.67
N ASP A 2 49.76 -4.61 -0.12
CA ASP A 2 50.96 -3.86 0.29
C ASP A 2 50.78 -2.33 0.31
N SER A 3 49.87 -1.77 -0.50
CA SER A 3 49.63 -0.32 -0.56
C SER A 3 48.95 0.25 0.69
N VAL A 4 48.06 -0.51 1.33
CA VAL A 4 47.39 -0.12 2.59
C VAL A 4 48.38 -0.18 3.76
N PHE A 5 49.28 -1.15 3.74
CA PHE A 5 50.30 -1.32 4.77
C PHE A 5 51.36 -0.20 4.70
N ILE A 6 51.81 0.17 3.49
CA ILE A 6 52.72 1.30 3.27
C ILE A 6 52.04 2.64 3.62
N PHE A 7 50.75 2.79 3.31
CA PHE A 7 49.97 3.97 3.69
C PHE A 7 49.83 4.10 5.22
N LEU A 8 49.53 3.01 5.94
CA LEU A 8 49.47 3.01 7.40
C LEU A 8 50.85 3.26 8.03
N GLN A 9 51.91 2.67 7.49
CA GLN A 9 53.28 2.84 7.99
C GLN A 9 53.78 4.29 7.85
N ASN A 10 53.46 4.97 6.74
CA ASN A 10 53.85 6.36 6.51
C ASN A 10 52.97 7.39 7.23
N ASN A 11 51.70 7.05 7.54
CA ASN A 11 50.74 7.98 8.16
C ASN A 11 50.47 7.70 9.65
N ILE A 12 50.99 6.61 10.23
CA ILE A 12 50.83 6.28 11.65
C ILE A 12 51.25 7.46 12.55
N PHE A 13 52.37 8.12 12.21
CA PHE A 13 52.84 9.27 12.97
C PHE A 13 51.97 10.53 12.79
N GLN A 14 51.21 10.64 11.69
CA GLN A 14 50.24 11.70 11.47
C GLN A 14 48.89 11.43 12.15
N LEU A 15 48.59 10.17 12.45
CA LEU A 15 47.40 9.75 13.18
C LEU A 15 47.56 9.92 14.71
N ILE A 16 48.78 9.82 15.25
CA ILE A 16 49.06 9.98 16.68
C ILE A 16 48.54 11.32 17.25
N PRO A 17 48.78 12.50 16.62
CA PRO A 17 48.23 13.77 17.08
C PRO A 17 46.70 13.81 17.06
N ILE A 18 46.05 13.13 16.10
CA ILE A 18 44.59 13.07 16.00
C ILE A 18 44.02 12.26 17.16
N PHE A 19 44.62 11.11 17.49
CA PHE A 19 44.22 10.31 18.65
C PHE A 19 44.48 11.04 19.97
N ILE A 20 45.59 11.77 20.10
CA ILE A 20 45.88 12.61 21.28
C ILE A 20 44.89 13.77 21.40
N ALA A 21 44.55 14.43 20.28
CA ALA A 21 43.57 15.51 20.26
C ALA A 21 42.17 15.01 20.64
N ILE A 22 41.75 13.85 20.09
CA ILE A 22 40.51 13.18 20.48
C ILE A 22 40.56 12.86 21.98
N TYR A 23 41.64 12.26 22.48
CA TYR A 23 41.79 11.94 23.90
C TYR A 23 41.74 13.18 24.81
N LEU A 24 42.38 14.28 24.44
CA LEU A 24 42.35 15.54 25.20
C LEU A 24 40.96 16.19 25.18
N VAL A 25 40.28 16.17 24.03
CA VAL A 25 38.89 16.65 23.92
C VAL A 25 37.97 15.78 24.76
N LEU A 26 38.14 14.46 24.75
CA LEU A 26 37.40 13.51 25.59
C LEU A 26 37.70 13.67 27.09
N TYR A 27 38.92 14.07 27.46
CA TYR A 27 39.32 14.31 28.86
C TYR A 27 38.74 15.61 29.43
N ILE A 28 38.52 16.62 28.58
CA ILE A 28 37.92 17.92 28.96
C ILE A 28 36.39 17.81 29.00
N ILE A 29 35.79 16.95 28.18
CA ILE A 29 34.34 16.74 28.14
C ILE A 29 33.94 15.89 29.34
N ASN A 30 32.91 16.32 30.05
CA ASN A 30 32.35 15.59 31.18
C ASN A 30 31.92 14.17 30.74
N PHE A 31 32.29 13.13 31.50
CA PHE A 31 32.03 11.74 31.12
C PHE A 31 30.53 11.48 30.84
N ASP A 32 29.67 12.16 31.60
CA ASP A 32 28.21 12.10 31.43
C ASP A 32 27.74 12.67 30.07
N LEU A 33 28.38 13.74 29.58
CA LEU A 33 28.09 14.33 28.27
C LEU A 33 28.49 13.38 27.14
N LEU A 34 29.63 12.69 27.28
CA LEU A 34 30.08 11.71 26.31
C LEU A 34 29.14 10.51 26.21
N LEU A 35 28.67 10.04 27.36
CA LEU A 35 27.72 8.94 27.46
C LEU A 35 26.38 9.32 26.82
N MET A 36 25.88 10.53 27.07
CA MET A 36 24.67 11.06 26.41
C MET A 36 24.80 11.12 24.89
N ILE A 37 25.92 11.64 24.37
CA ILE A 37 26.14 11.72 22.92
C ILE A 37 26.21 10.32 22.29
N SER A 38 26.86 9.36 22.97
CA SER A 38 26.97 7.98 22.48
C SER A 38 25.61 7.29 22.42
N ILE A 39 24.76 7.49 23.43
CA ILE A 39 23.38 6.97 23.44
C ILE A 39 22.55 7.59 22.32
N LEU A 40 22.68 8.90 22.09
CA LEU A 40 21.97 9.60 21.02
C LEU A 40 22.36 9.07 19.63
N ILE A 41 23.64 8.87 19.38
CA ILE A 41 24.15 8.31 18.12
C ILE A 41 23.64 6.87 17.93
N PHE A 42 23.63 6.07 19.00
CA PHE A 42 23.12 4.70 18.96
C PHE A 42 21.62 4.66 18.60
N LEU A 43 20.81 5.53 19.21
CA LEU A 43 19.37 5.64 18.90
C LEU A 43 19.13 6.10 17.46
N LEU A 44 19.88 7.09 16.97
CA LEU A 44 19.78 7.57 15.58
C LEU A 44 20.15 6.47 14.58
N TYR A 45 21.20 5.71 14.86
CA TYR A 45 21.64 4.60 14.01
C TYR A 45 20.60 3.48 13.96
N PHE A 46 20.04 3.09 15.11
CA PHE A 46 18.98 2.09 15.16
C PHE A 46 17.70 2.57 14.47
N GLY A 47 17.31 3.83 14.67
CA GLY A 47 16.17 4.43 13.98
C GLY A 47 16.35 4.46 12.47
N TYR A 48 17.56 4.77 11.99
CA TYR A 48 17.88 4.77 10.56
C TYR A 48 17.84 3.36 9.94
N ILE A 49 18.43 2.36 10.60
CA ILE A 49 18.35 0.96 10.15
C ILE A 49 16.91 0.47 10.12
N TYR A 50 16.13 0.78 11.16
CA TYR A 50 14.72 0.39 11.22
C TYR A 50 13.91 1.03 10.09
N TYR A 51 14.15 2.32 9.81
CA TYR A 51 13.51 3.04 8.71
C TYR A 51 13.88 2.47 7.33
N ILE A 52 15.15 2.15 7.10
CA ILE A 52 15.60 1.50 5.85
C ILE A 52 14.95 0.14 5.69
N ASN A 53 14.98 -0.70 6.73
CA ASN A 53 14.41 -2.04 6.65
C ASN A 53 12.90 -1.98 6.34
N ILE A 54 12.14 -1.07 6.96
CA ILE A 54 10.71 -0.92 6.64
C ILE A 54 10.51 -0.53 5.17
N ASN A 55 11.28 0.43 4.66
CA ASN A 55 11.14 0.92 3.29
C ASN A 55 11.62 -0.07 2.21
N ASP A 56 12.71 -0.81 2.47
CA ASP A 56 13.24 -1.80 1.52
C ASP A 56 12.38 -3.06 1.48
N THR A 57 11.79 -3.46 2.61
CA THR A 57 10.84 -4.58 2.63
C THR A 57 9.55 -4.21 1.88
N GLN A 58 9.08 -2.97 2.00
CA GLN A 58 7.91 -2.47 1.25
C GLN A 58 8.16 -2.33 -0.26
N LYS A 59 9.40 -2.03 -0.70
CA LYS A 59 9.76 -1.84 -2.11
C LYS A 59 10.16 -3.11 -2.87
N MET A 60 10.69 -4.14 -2.21
CA MET A 60 11.08 -5.40 -2.88
C MET A 60 9.91 -6.37 -3.06
N ILE A 61 8.94 -6.37 -2.14
CA ILE A 61 7.71 -7.17 -2.25
C ILE A 61 6.84 -6.71 -3.45
N THR A 62 6.94 -5.43 -3.84
CA THR A 62 6.01 -4.80 -4.80
C THR A 62 6.21 -5.15 -6.28
N LYS A 63 7.28 -5.84 -6.70
CA LYS A 63 7.54 -6.05 -8.13
C LYS A 63 7.61 -7.52 -8.56
N LYS A 64 8.31 -8.38 -7.80
CA LYS A 64 8.48 -9.79 -8.17
C LYS A 64 7.32 -10.70 -7.76
N GLU A 65 6.64 -10.41 -6.66
CA GLU A 65 5.50 -11.21 -6.21
C GLU A 65 4.21 -10.86 -6.96
N VAL A 66 4.04 -9.57 -7.31
CA VAL A 66 2.94 -9.09 -8.16
C VAL A 66 2.98 -9.75 -9.55
N GLU A 67 4.16 -9.83 -10.20
CA GLU A 67 4.31 -10.49 -11.51
C GLU A 67 3.87 -11.96 -11.54
N SER A 68 3.91 -12.68 -10.40
CA SER A 68 3.42 -14.06 -10.30
C SER A 68 1.91 -14.17 -10.05
N PHE A 69 1.33 -13.14 -9.43
CA PHE A 69 -0.10 -12.97 -9.21
C PHE A 69 -0.82 -12.59 -10.51
N ASP A 70 -0.19 -11.74 -11.34
CA ASP A 70 -0.72 -11.23 -12.62
C ASP A 70 -1.13 -12.33 -13.60
N ASN A 71 -0.40 -13.44 -13.64
CA ASN A 71 -0.68 -14.53 -14.59
C ASN A 71 -1.98 -15.32 -14.31
N LYS A 72 -2.66 -15.07 -13.18
CA LYS A 72 -3.95 -15.71 -12.84
C LYS A 72 -5.15 -14.79 -13.02
N LEU A 73 -4.94 -13.51 -13.27
CA LEU A 73 -6.02 -12.54 -13.45
C LEU A 73 -6.50 -12.50 -14.91
N PRO A 74 -7.77 -12.13 -15.14
CA PRO A 74 -8.25 -11.80 -16.48
C PRO A 74 -7.36 -10.78 -17.19
N SER A 75 -7.18 -10.95 -18.50
CA SER A 75 -6.29 -10.11 -19.31
C SER A 75 -6.64 -8.63 -19.29
N ILE A 76 -7.92 -8.30 -19.11
CA ILE A 76 -8.38 -6.91 -18.99
C ILE A 76 -7.82 -6.31 -17.70
N ILE A 77 -7.96 -7.00 -16.55
CA ILE A 77 -7.45 -6.52 -15.25
C ILE A 77 -5.96 -6.24 -15.30
N ASN A 78 -5.16 -7.09 -15.96
CA ASN A 78 -3.72 -6.93 -16.07
C ASN A 78 -3.26 -5.64 -16.77
N LYS A 79 -4.15 -4.93 -17.46
CA LYS A 79 -3.85 -3.61 -18.05
C LYS A 79 -3.93 -2.47 -17.03
N TYR A 80 -4.53 -2.70 -15.86
CA TYR A 80 -4.84 -1.69 -14.83
C TYR A 80 -3.99 -1.91 -13.57
N ASP A 81 -2.82 -1.28 -13.57
CA ASP A 81 -1.76 -1.48 -12.58
C ASP A 81 -2.18 -1.16 -11.12
N ASP A 82 -3.10 -0.22 -10.93
CA ASP A 82 -3.65 0.14 -9.61
C ASP A 82 -4.65 -0.90 -9.08
N ILE A 83 -5.49 -1.46 -9.95
CA ILE A 83 -6.39 -2.58 -9.62
C ILE A 83 -5.59 -3.83 -9.28
N VAL A 84 -4.56 -4.15 -10.08
CA VAL A 84 -3.68 -5.29 -9.82
C VAL A 84 -3.02 -5.18 -8.44
N LYS A 85 -2.43 -4.01 -8.13
CA LYS A 85 -1.83 -3.75 -6.81
C LYS A 85 -2.85 -3.84 -5.68
N PHE A 86 -4.07 -3.34 -5.92
CA PHE A 86 -5.15 -3.46 -4.96
C PHE A 86 -5.52 -4.93 -4.69
N LEU A 87 -5.75 -5.72 -5.74
CA LEU A 87 -6.10 -7.15 -5.62
C LEU A 87 -5.01 -7.96 -4.92
N TYR A 88 -3.74 -7.62 -5.16
CA TYR A 88 -2.61 -8.20 -4.43
C TYR A 88 -2.62 -7.80 -2.94
N TYR A 89 -2.87 -6.53 -2.62
CA TYR A 89 -2.94 -6.03 -1.23
C TYR A 89 -4.04 -6.71 -0.38
N ILE A 90 -5.15 -7.09 -1.01
CA ILE A 90 -6.27 -7.80 -0.37
C ILE A 90 -6.23 -9.32 -0.58
N SER A 91 -5.16 -9.87 -1.15
CA SER A 91 -5.06 -11.29 -1.50
C SER A 91 -5.18 -12.23 -0.29
N ASP A 92 -4.82 -11.75 0.89
CA ASP A 92 -5.01 -12.44 2.16
C ASP A 92 -6.49 -12.62 2.53
N PHE A 93 -7.41 -11.84 1.97
CA PHE A 93 -8.85 -12.01 2.21
C PHE A 93 -9.39 -13.30 1.59
N LYS A 94 -8.72 -13.82 0.56
CA LYS A 94 -9.10 -15.06 -0.13
C LYS A 94 -9.25 -16.25 0.84
N GLN A 95 -8.40 -16.32 1.87
CA GLN A 95 -8.44 -17.43 2.83
C GLN A 95 -9.67 -17.43 3.75
N TYR A 96 -10.35 -16.28 3.90
CA TYR A 96 -11.54 -16.16 4.74
C TYR A 96 -12.82 -16.47 3.96
N ASN A 97 -12.86 -16.08 2.68
CA ASN A 97 -13.96 -16.42 1.79
C ASN A 97 -13.54 -16.36 0.32
N GLU A 98 -13.18 -17.52 -0.24
CA GLU A 98 -12.73 -17.63 -1.64
C GLU A 98 -13.83 -17.22 -2.62
N GLN A 99 -15.09 -17.57 -2.34
CA GLN A 99 -16.21 -17.24 -3.23
C GLN A 99 -16.44 -15.73 -3.36
N ILE A 100 -16.38 -14.99 -2.24
CA ILE A 100 -16.50 -13.52 -2.28
C ILE A 100 -15.30 -12.91 -3.03
N TYR A 101 -14.10 -13.45 -2.80
CA TYR A 101 -12.88 -12.97 -3.47
C TYR A 101 -12.94 -13.17 -5.00
N ASP A 102 -13.37 -14.35 -5.45
CA ASP A 102 -13.48 -14.65 -6.88
C ASP A 102 -14.60 -13.82 -7.54
N ASN A 103 -15.73 -13.65 -6.86
CA ASN A 103 -16.81 -12.77 -7.32
C ASN A 103 -16.37 -11.31 -7.44
N LEU A 104 -15.51 -10.84 -6.54
CA LEU A 104 -14.94 -9.50 -6.61
C LEU A 104 -14.12 -9.32 -7.90
N ILE A 105 -13.26 -10.29 -8.23
CA ILE A 105 -12.44 -10.27 -9.45
C ILE A 105 -13.34 -10.24 -10.70
N ILE A 106 -14.40 -11.06 -10.73
CA ILE A 106 -15.35 -11.09 -11.85
C ILE A 106 -16.02 -9.72 -12.02
N ASN A 107 -16.57 -9.15 -10.95
CA ASN A 107 -17.27 -7.86 -11.03
C ASN A 107 -16.32 -6.72 -11.42
N ILE A 108 -15.07 -6.75 -10.94
CA ILE A 108 -14.04 -5.78 -11.36
C ILE A 108 -13.72 -5.94 -12.85
N ASN A 109 -13.60 -7.16 -13.35
CA ASN A 109 -13.39 -7.40 -14.78
C ASN A 109 -14.56 -6.86 -15.61
N ASP A 110 -15.80 -7.08 -15.17
CA ASP A 110 -17.00 -6.58 -15.85
C ASP A 110 -17.02 -5.05 -15.87
N PHE A 111 -16.71 -4.41 -14.74
CA PHE A 111 -16.58 -2.96 -14.65
C PHE A 111 -15.54 -2.43 -15.65
N LEU A 112 -14.34 -3.00 -15.67
CA LEU A 112 -13.26 -2.56 -16.56
C LEU A 112 -13.59 -2.82 -18.04
N THR A 113 -14.31 -3.89 -18.35
CA THR A 113 -14.81 -4.15 -19.71
C THR A 113 -15.73 -3.03 -20.18
N LEU A 114 -16.68 -2.62 -19.32
CA LEU A 114 -17.55 -1.47 -19.62
C LEU A 114 -16.73 -0.19 -19.84
N ILE A 115 -15.68 0.03 -19.04
CA ILE A 115 -14.81 1.20 -19.18
C ILE A 115 -14.08 1.19 -20.55
N GLU A 116 -13.58 0.03 -21.01
CA GLU A 116 -12.93 -0.08 -22.33
C GLU A 116 -13.93 0.10 -23.49
N ASP A 117 -15.17 -0.37 -23.34
CA ASP A 117 -16.20 -0.30 -24.38
C ASP A 117 -16.82 1.11 -24.52
N TYR A 118 -16.84 1.87 -23.43
CA TYR A 118 -17.53 3.16 -23.36
C TYR A 118 -17.09 4.22 -24.39
N PRO A 119 -15.79 4.44 -24.66
CA PRO A 119 -15.32 5.38 -25.68
C PRO A 119 -15.81 5.05 -27.11
N ILE A 120 -16.19 3.78 -27.36
CA ILE A 120 -16.60 3.28 -28.69
C ILE A 120 -18.10 3.53 -28.92
N LEU A 121 -18.86 3.93 -27.89
CA LEU A 121 -20.28 4.21 -27.99
C LEU A 121 -20.53 5.54 -28.73
N ASN A 122 -21.22 5.47 -29.86
CA ASN A 122 -21.55 6.66 -30.68
C ASN A 122 -22.92 7.28 -30.37
N ASN A 123 -23.71 6.66 -29.50
CA ASN A 123 -25.09 7.08 -29.20
C ASN A 123 -25.19 7.54 -27.74
N GLU A 124 -25.66 8.78 -27.51
CA GLU A 124 -25.78 9.36 -26.16
C GLU A 124 -26.67 8.54 -25.22
N GLY A 125 -27.78 7.98 -25.72
CA GLY A 125 -28.64 7.10 -24.93
C GLY A 125 -27.93 5.81 -24.50
N LYS A 126 -27.14 5.21 -25.39
CA LYS A 126 -26.30 4.04 -25.06
C LYS A 126 -25.19 4.39 -24.07
N ARG A 127 -24.60 5.59 -24.19
CA ARG A 127 -23.61 6.09 -23.22
C ARG A 127 -24.23 6.21 -21.84
N LYS A 128 -25.38 6.89 -21.71
CA LYS A 128 -26.07 7.03 -20.43
C LYS A 128 -26.42 5.68 -19.80
N GLN A 129 -26.99 4.76 -20.59
CA GLN A 129 -27.28 3.42 -20.10
C GLN A 129 -26.00 2.69 -19.62
N SER A 130 -24.90 2.85 -20.36
CA SER A 130 -23.62 2.27 -19.94
C SER A 130 -23.09 2.89 -18.66
N GLN A 131 -23.27 4.20 -18.44
CA GLN A 131 -22.91 4.87 -17.18
C GLN A 131 -23.70 4.31 -16.00
N ASP A 132 -25.02 4.18 -16.15
CA ASP A 132 -25.90 3.64 -15.11
C ASP A 132 -25.46 2.21 -14.73
N VAL A 133 -25.19 1.37 -15.74
CA VAL A 133 -24.69 0.00 -15.52
C VAL A 133 -23.33 -0.01 -14.84
N MET A 134 -22.39 0.88 -15.22
CA MET A 134 -21.09 0.97 -14.54
C MET A 134 -21.25 1.33 -13.07
N PHE A 135 -22.16 2.25 -12.75
CA PHE A 135 -22.44 2.66 -11.38
C PHE A 135 -23.02 1.51 -10.56
N ASP A 136 -23.97 0.76 -11.13
CA ASP A 136 -24.54 -0.42 -10.50
C ASP A 136 -23.48 -1.51 -10.24
N VAL A 137 -22.60 -1.76 -11.21
CA VAL A 137 -21.51 -2.73 -11.04
C VAL A 137 -20.52 -2.26 -9.98
N LYS A 138 -20.19 -0.97 -9.94
CA LYS A 138 -19.36 -0.38 -8.88
C LYS A 138 -19.97 -0.63 -7.50
N LEU A 139 -21.27 -0.39 -7.31
CA LEU A 139 -21.93 -0.64 -6.03
C LEU A 139 -21.88 -2.12 -5.65
N LYS A 140 -22.14 -3.03 -6.59
CA LYS A 140 -22.00 -4.49 -6.37
C LYS A 140 -20.59 -4.89 -5.95
N ILE A 141 -19.56 -4.27 -6.52
CA ILE A 141 -18.15 -4.50 -6.13
C ILE A 141 -17.96 -4.11 -4.66
N LEU A 142 -18.41 -2.92 -4.26
CA LEU A 142 -18.22 -2.40 -2.90
C LEU A 142 -19.02 -3.19 -1.86
N ASP A 143 -20.27 -3.53 -2.16
CA ASP A 143 -21.14 -4.32 -1.28
C ASP A 143 -20.61 -5.75 -1.14
N GLY A 144 -20.22 -6.36 -2.25
CA GLY A 144 -19.59 -7.68 -2.28
C GLY A 144 -18.31 -7.69 -1.47
N PHE A 145 -17.47 -6.67 -1.60
CA PHE A 145 -16.24 -6.59 -0.83
C PHE A 145 -16.49 -6.35 0.66
N SER A 146 -17.43 -5.47 1.01
CA SER A 146 -17.80 -5.20 2.41
C SER A 146 -18.39 -6.43 3.12
N SER A 147 -18.98 -7.37 2.38
CA SER A 147 -19.53 -8.61 2.94
C SER A 147 -18.48 -9.55 3.56
N PHE A 148 -17.18 -9.33 3.32
CA PHE A 148 -16.10 -10.02 4.02
C PHE A 148 -16.17 -9.84 5.54
N ILE A 149 -16.80 -8.77 6.04
CA ILE A 149 -16.97 -8.52 7.46
C ILE A 149 -17.58 -9.71 8.21
N TYR A 150 -18.51 -10.42 7.57
CA TYR A 150 -19.17 -11.59 8.16
C TYR A 150 -18.28 -12.83 8.26
N SER A 151 -17.10 -12.82 7.61
CA SER A 151 -16.16 -13.94 7.57
C SER A 151 -15.01 -13.81 8.59
N PHE A 152 -14.91 -12.69 9.34
CA PHE A 152 -13.71 -12.35 10.11
C PHE A 152 -13.70 -12.76 11.59
N ASN A 153 -14.69 -13.52 12.07
CA ASN A 153 -14.77 -13.95 13.49
C ASN A 153 -14.49 -12.79 14.49
N ASN A 154 -15.01 -11.59 14.22
CA ASN A 154 -14.83 -10.39 15.05
C ASN A 154 -13.37 -9.92 15.24
N SER A 155 -12.49 -10.13 14.25
CA SER A 155 -11.13 -9.57 14.28
C SER A 155 -11.14 -8.06 13.96
N PRO A 156 -10.87 -7.17 14.94
CA PRO A 156 -10.91 -5.72 14.71
C PRO A 156 -9.82 -5.25 13.74
N ILE A 157 -8.71 -5.99 13.64
CA ILE A 157 -7.62 -5.69 12.71
C ILE A 157 -8.07 -5.94 11.26
N LEU A 158 -8.75 -7.05 11.01
CA LEU A 158 -9.25 -7.40 9.67
C LEU A 158 -10.40 -6.48 9.26
N GLU A 159 -11.30 -6.15 10.20
CA GLU A 159 -12.36 -5.16 9.98
C GLU A 159 -11.79 -3.78 9.61
N SER A 160 -10.80 -3.29 10.37
CA SER A 160 -10.14 -2.02 10.05
C SER A 160 -9.45 -2.07 8.68
N LYS A 161 -8.76 -3.17 8.34
CA LYS A 161 -8.13 -3.35 7.04
C LYS A 161 -9.18 -3.39 5.92
N LEU A 162 -10.32 -4.04 6.15
CA LEU A 162 -11.42 -4.11 5.18
C LEU A 162 -11.99 -2.72 4.91
N ASN A 163 -12.29 -1.95 5.95
CA ASN A 163 -12.83 -0.60 5.81
C ASN A 163 -11.87 0.30 5.00
N GLU A 164 -10.57 0.28 5.33
CA GLU A 164 -9.55 1.00 4.56
C GLU A 164 -9.49 0.53 3.10
N SER A 165 -9.60 -0.78 2.88
CA SER A 165 -9.57 -1.37 1.55
C SER A 165 -10.80 -1.00 0.71
N VAL A 166 -12.00 -0.97 1.31
CA VAL A 166 -13.26 -0.58 0.65
C VAL A 166 -13.18 0.88 0.20
N GLU A 167 -12.67 1.76 1.06
CA GLU A 167 -12.47 3.18 0.73
C GLU A 167 -11.47 3.34 -0.42
N LYS A 168 -10.33 2.65 -0.36
CA LYS A 168 -9.33 2.64 -1.44
C LYS A 168 -9.93 2.16 -2.77
N LEU A 169 -10.69 1.06 -2.75
CA LEU A 169 -11.33 0.54 -3.95
C LEU A 169 -12.34 1.51 -4.53
N ASN A 170 -13.20 2.10 -3.69
CA ASN A 170 -14.16 3.13 -4.12
C ASN A 170 -13.45 4.30 -4.80
N ASN A 171 -12.35 4.78 -4.24
CA ASN A 171 -11.55 5.85 -4.83
C ASN A 171 -10.94 5.46 -6.19
N ILE A 172 -10.39 4.25 -6.32
CA ILE A 172 -9.86 3.75 -7.61
C ILE A 172 -10.98 3.71 -8.66
N LEU A 173 -12.13 3.11 -8.34
CA LEU A 173 -13.25 3.00 -9.29
C LEU A 173 -13.82 4.37 -9.67
N ASN A 174 -13.92 5.31 -8.73
CA ASN A 174 -14.35 6.69 -9.01
C ASN A 174 -13.41 7.41 -9.96
N ASN A 175 -12.10 7.23 -9.79
CA ASN A 175 -11.11 7.84 -10.69
C ASN A 175 -11.30 7.37 -12.13
N TYR A 176 -11.72 6.12 -12.35
CA TYR A 176 -12.03 5.63 -13.70
C TYR A 176 -13.28 6.27 -14.29
N LEU A 177 -14.35 6.42 -13.50
CA LEU A 177 -15.57 7.09 -13.94
C LEU A 177 -15.32 8.57 -14.28
N ILE A 178 -14.57 9.28 -13.43
CA ILE A 178 -14.21 10.70 -13.65
C ILE A 178 -13.38 10.87 -14.93
N LYS A 179 -12.44 9.95 -15.21
CA LYS A 179 -11.65 9.99 -16.46
C LYS A 179 -12.51 9.87 -17.73
N LEU A 180 -13.70 9.30 -17.62
CA LEU A 180 -14.68 9.20 -18.72
C LEU A 180 -15.65 10.39 -18.77
N ASP A 181 -15.40 11.45 -17.99
CA ASP A 181 -16.27 12.62 -17.82
C ASP A 181 -17.68 12.24 -17.31
N ILE A 182 -17.76 11.13 -16.57
CA ILE A 182 -18.98 10.70 -15.90
C ILE A 182 -19.04 11.45 -14.58
N HIS A 183 -19.90 12.47 -14.51
CA HIS A 183 -20.14 13.20 -13.27
C HIS A 183 -20.74 12.25 -12.22
N ILE A 184 -19.94 11.97 -11.21
CA ILE A 184 -20.39 11.39 -9.95
C ILE A 184 -21.01 12.55 -9.20
N ASP A 185 -22.33 12.73 -9.32
CA ASP A 185 -23.05 13.52 -8.31
C ASP A 185 -22.70 12.88 -6.98
N ASN A 186 -22.08 13.65 -6.08
CA ASN A 186 -21.71 13.20 -4.75
C ASN A 186 -22.91 12.47 -4.15
N ILE A 187 -22.90 11.14 -4.21
CA ILE A 187 -23.68 10.31 -3.31
C ILE A 187 -23.04 10.62 -1.98
N THR A 188 -23.67 11.60 -1.33
CA THR A 188 -23.50 12.00 0.05
C THR A 188 -23.00 10.82 0.84
N SER A 189 -21.70 10.87 1.15
CA SER A 189 -21.07 10.11 2.20
C SER A 189 -21.43 8.62 2.26
N PHE A 190 -20.48 7.76 1.88
CA PHE A 190 -20.23 6.52 2.64
C PHE A 190 -19.72 6.89 4.07
N ASN A 191 -20.39 7.81 4.76
CA ASN A 191 -20.36 7.99 6.20
C ASN A 191 -21.71 7.46 6.66
N ASN A 192 -21.77 6.15 6.90
CA ASN A 192 -22.65 5.51 7.90
C ASN A 192 -22.50 3.98 7.74
N LEU A 193 -21.28 3.49 7.96
CA LEU A 193 -21.10 2.17 8.57
C LEU A 193 -21.35 2.22 10.10
N ASP A 194 -22.04 3.27 10.57
CA ASP A 194 -22.53 3.44 11.94
C ASP A 194 -23.95 2.87 12.17
N TYR A 195 -24.57 2.20 11.19
CA TYR A 195 -25.96 1.73 11.29
C TYR A 195 -26.17 0.28 10.84
N THR A 196 -25.37 -0.68 11.31
CA THR A 196 -25.86 -2.09 11.35
C THR A 196 -25.15 -3.03 12.34
N ILE A 197 -24.28 -2.56 13.23
CA ILE A 197 -23.71 -3.41 14.29
C ILE A 197 -24.55 -3.38 15.58
N ASN A 198 -25.36 -2.35 15.80
CA ASN A 198 -26.13 -2.19 17.06
C ASN A 198 -27.52 -2.88 17.10
N ASN A 199 -27.91 -3.65 16.09
CA ASN A 199 -29.24 -4.31 16.06
C ASN A 199 -29.20 -5.85 15.95
N TYR A 200 -28.04 -6.47 16.15
CA TYR A 200 -27.91 -7.94 16.18
C TYR A 200 -27.13 -8.49 17.39
N LEU A 201 -27.07 -7.72 18.49
CA LEU A 201 -26.71 -8.24 19.82
C LEU A 201 -27.97 -8.57 20.63
#